data_AF-A0A6P8NUQ2-F1
#
_entry.id   AF-A0A6P8NUQ2-F1
#
_cell.length_a   1.000
_cell.length_b   1.000
_cell.length_c   1.000
_cell.angle_alpha   90.00
_cell.angle_beta   90.00
_cell.angle_gamma   90.00
#
_symmetry.space_group_name_H-M   'P 1'
#
loop_
_entity.id
_entity.type
_entity.pdbx_description
1 polymer ?
#
loop_
_entity_poly.entity_id
_entity_poly.type
_entity_poly.pdbx_seq_one_letter_code
_entity_poly.pdbx_strand_id
1 'polypeptide(L)'
;MNKVRTASRIRKAAARKENSQKHGEENPMLQDMSCPRSDHRSSFHLFTDALEIASFRRNLLSWYELHKRNLPWRKQASSESNLNKRAYAVWVSEVMLQQTQVATVIDYYNRWMKKWPTLEALAKASLEATGVVDGNVIRVLCRVRCIGEDPSSPAVMAALWSLADSLVDPARPGDFNQALMELGALLCTPKTPLCAECPVKSHCRAYKWVQKDLDSAFQRLKGKGASDIEECAGTCPLCLPPSSPWSSKLGVTNFPRKSLKKQPRLVQSLTCVPERRSICGEPEYLLTQRPSSGLLAGMWEFPGIVSDTEIPKKDQERALSEHLAAVTGGTEGLRGLCYIGEVLHMFSHIHQTYLVYSLSLDEADGTTVVREGVRGVHTARWVTKAEFQKAAVSTAMKKIFKMYENRNAGKQEKNKIRKRKQSPEGDSIKPDTHRQLSLKRFFKPATK
;
A
#
# COMPACT_ATOMS: atom_id res chain seq x y z
N MET A 1 -55.79 28.35 -10.10
CA MET A 1 -56.15 27.07 -10.74
C MET A 1 -55.67 25.95 -9.82
N ASN A 2 -56.50 25.40 -8.92
CA ASN A 2 -57.41 24.24 -9.13
C ASN A 2 -56.76 23.17 -10.03
N LYS A 3 -56.68 21.87 -9.73
CA LYS A 3 -57.31 20.96 -8.74
C LYS A 3 -56.59 19.59 -8.95
N VAL A 4 -56.22 18.83 -7.91
CA VAL A 4 -56.91 17.59 -7.43
C VAL A 4 -56.24 16.25 -7.82
N ARG A 5 -55.89 15.49 -6.77
CA ARG A 5 -56.08 14.04 -6.45
C ARG A 5 -55.80 12.99 -7.57
N THR A 6 -55.27 11.80 -7.29
CA THR A 6 -55.95 10.76 -6.47
C THR A 6 -55.03 9.56 -6.19
N ALA A 7 -55.31 8.91 -5.06
CA ALA A 7 -54.73 7.68 -4.52
C ALA A 7 -55.24 6.38 -5.19
N SER A 8 -54.50 5.28 -4.99
CA SER A 8 -54.98 3.89 -4.94
C SER A 8 -53.81 3.04 -4.40
N ARG A 9 -53.78 2.28 -3.28
CA ARG A 9 -54.69 1.43 -2.48
C ARG A 9 -55.08 0.06 -3.11
N ILE A 10 -54.30 -0.98 -2.74
CA ILE A 10 -54.62 -2.43 -2.77
C ILE A 10 -53.90 -3.01 -1.52
N ARG A 11 -54.49 -3.28 -0.32
CA ARG A 11 -55.35 -4.41 0.17
C ARG A 11 -54.89 -5.78 -0.36
N LYS A 12 -54.69 -6.90 0.34
CA LYS A 12 -55.13 -7.58 1.58
C LYS A 12 -54.31 -8.91 1.55
N ALA A 13 -53.77 -9.56 2.59
CA ALA A 13 -54.35 -10.25 3.75
C ALA A 13 -53.69 -11.64 3.91
N ALA A 14 -53.49 -12.03 5.18
CA ALA A 14 -53.62 -13.38 5.76
C ALA A 14 -52.64 -14.53 5.41
N ALA A 15 -51.81 -14.89 6.40
CA ALA A 15 -51.74 -16.21 7.07
C ALA A 15 -50.59 -16.15 8.10
N ARG A 16 -50.81 -15.89 9.40
CA ARG A 16 -51.21 -16.83 10.46
C ARG A 16 -50.56 -18.23 10.32
N LYS A 17 -49.45 -18.44 11.01
CA LYS A 17 -49.18 -19.70 11.73
C LYS A 17 -48.68 -19.35 13.13
N GLU A 18 -49.54 -19.69 14.07
CA GLU A 18 -49.32 -19.73 15.50
C GLU A 18 -48.32 -20.84 15.86
N ASN A 19 -47.46 -20.48 16.81
CA ASN A 19 -47.20 -21.20 18.05
C ASN A 19 -46.65 -22.64 18.00
N SER A 20 -45.40 -22.77 18.45
CA SER A 20 -45.03 -23.86 19.36
C SER A 20 -44.00 -23.32 20.34
N GLN A 21 -44.48 -23.03 21.56
CA GLN A 21 -43.68 -23.06 22.77
C GLN A 21 -42.90 -24.37 22.83
N LYS A 22 -41.60 -24.30 23.13
CA LYS A 22 -40.94 -25.27 24.01
C LYS A 22 -39.75 -24.59 24.69
N HIS A 23 -39.92 -24.51 26.00
CA HIS A 23 -38.98 -24.33 27.10
C HIS A 23 -37.58 -23.80 26.84
N GLY A 24 -37.25 -22.81 27.67
CA GLY A 24 -35.88 -22.43 27.93
C GLY A 24 -35.09 -23.61 28.49
N GLU A 25 -33.88 -23.72 27.99
CA GLU A 25 -32.75 -24.07 28.81
C GLU A 25 -31.82 -22.86 28.76
N GLU A 26 -31.76 -22.16 29.88
CA GLU A 26 -30.73 -21.18 30.17
C GLU A 26 -29.37 -21.84 29.94
N ASN A 27 -28.52 -21.27 29.08
CA ASN A 27 -27.11 -21.63 29.07
C ASN A 27 -26.37 -20.58 29.92
N PRO A 28 -25.93 -20.93 31.14
CA PRO A 28 -25.45 -19.98 32.13
C PRO A 28 -23.95 -19.71 31.92
N MET A 29 -23.53 -19.03 30.84
CA MET A 29 -22.09 -18.75 30.63
C MET A 29 -21.77 -17.43 29.91
N LEU A 30 -22.55 -16.37 30.12
CA LEU A 30 -22.18 -15.02 29.65
C LEU A 30 -22.23 -14.01 30.80
N GLN A 31 -21.37 -14.26 31.78
CA GLN A 31 -20.87 -13.22 32.68
C GLN A 31 -19.35 -13.09 32.48
N ASP A 32 -18.94 -11.83 32.32
CA ASP A 32 -17.60 -11.25 32.51
C ASP A 32 -16.64 -11.21 31.30
N MET A 33 -16.51 -10.01 30.69
CA MET A 33 -15.44 -9.66 29.74
C MET A 33 -14.82 -8.29 30.09
N SER A 34 -14.61 -8.06 31.39
CA SER A 34 -13.37 -7.45 31.85
C SER A 34 -12.41 -8.60 32.19
N CYS A 35 -11.08 -8.40 32.18
CA CYS A 35 -10.28 -9.28 33.04
C CYS A 35 -10.62 -8.85 34.49
N PRO A 36 -11.28 -9.69 35.31
CA PRO A 36 -12.12 -9.14 36.39
C PRO A 36 -11.36 -8.69 37.64
N ARG A 37 -10.03 -8.85 37.70
CA ARG A 37 -9.24 -8.54 38.91
C ARG A 37 -7.84 -8.10 38.53
N SER A 38 -7.41 -6.96 39.06
CA SER A 38 -6.06 -6.40 39.01
C SER A 38 -4.98 -7.26 39.71
N ASP A 39 -5.21 -8.57 39.89
CA ASP A 39 -4.33 -9.51 40.58
C ASP A 39 -4.27 -10.89 39.90
N HIS A 40 -4.45 -10.97 38.58
CA HIS A 40 -4.15 -12.22 37.88
C HIS A 40 -2.64 -12.34 37.57
N ARG A 41 -2.04 -13.48 37.89
CA ARG A 41 -0.62 -13.75 37.60
C ARG A 41 -0.39 -13.81 36.08
N SER A 42 0.85 -13.55 35.63
CA SER A 42 1.23 -13.61 34.20
C SER A 42 0.84 -14.90 33.49
N SER A 43 0.65 -15.98 34.25
CA SER A 43 0.12 -17.27 33.79
C SER A 43 -1.27 -17.19 33.15
N PHE A 44 -2.07 -16.15 33.40
CA PHE A 44 -3.39 -15.97 32.77
C PHE A 44 -3.31 -15.67 31.26
N HIS A 45 -2.26 -15.00 30.79
CA HIS A 45 -2.06 -14.71 29.36
C HIS A 45 -1.36 -15.84 28.62
N LEU A 46 -1.07 -16.93 29.32
CA LEU A 46 -0.36 -18.06 28.80
C LEU A 46 -1.31 -19.25 28.84
N PHE A 47 -1.29 -20.04 27.78
CA PHE A 47 -1.87 -21.36 27.84
C PHE A 47 -0.98 -22.25 28.71
N THR A 48 -1.32 -22.38 29.98
CA THR A 48 -0.56 -23.17 30.96
C THR A 48 -1.16 -24.55 31.16
N ASP A 49 -2.46 -24.71 30.90
CA ASP A 49 -3.16 -25.98 30.94
C ASP A 49 -3.13 -26.71 29.58
N ALA A 50 -2.67 -27.95 29.59
CA ALA A 50 -2.62 -28.80 28.41
C ALA A 50 -4.03 -29.13 27.87
N LEU A 51 -5.05 -29.21 28.73
CA LEU A 51 -6.43 -29.48 28.31
C LEU A 51 -7.04 -28.29 27.58
N GLU A 52 -6.80 -27.06 28.06
CA GLU A 52 -7.16 -25.83 27.38
C GLU A 52 -6.51 -25.71 26.00
N ILE A 53 -5.19 -25.97 25.90
CA ILE A 53 -4.47 -25.98 24.60
C ILE A 53 -5.08 -26.98 23.65
N ALA A 54 -5.36 -28.20 24.13
CA ALA A 54 -5.95 -29.25 23.32
C ALA A 54 -7.36 -28.87 22.85
N SER A 55 -8.16 -28.25 23.70
CA SER A 55 -9.50 -27.75 23.38
C SER A 55 -9.46 -26.63 22.33
N PHE A 56 -8.59 -25.64 22.49
CA PHE A 56 -8.41 -24.56 21.52
C PHE A 56 -8.01 -25.08 20.14
N ARG A 57 -7.01 -25.98 20.09
CA ARG A 57 -6.57 -26.63 18.85
C ARG A 57 -7.72 -27.38 18.19
N ARG A 58 -8.48 -28.16 18.96
CA ARG A 58 -9.63 -28.94 18.47
C ARG A 58 -10.70 -28.02 17.87
N ASN A 59 -11.09 -26.96 18.57
CA ASN A 59 -12.13 -26.05 18.11
C ASN A 59 -11.72 -25.32 16.82
N LEU A 60 -10.49 -24.81 16.75
CA LEU A 60 -9.97 -24.15 15.56
C LEU A 60 -9.90 -25.11 14.36
N LEU A 61 -9.41 -26.32 14.57
CA LEU A 61 -9.30 -27.33 13.51
C LEU A 61 -10.68 -27.80 13.04
N SER A 62 -11.64 -28.03 13.95
CA SER A 62 -13.01 -28.37 13.58
C SER A 62 -13.68 -27.29 12.73
N TRP A 63 -13.50 -26.02 13.09
CA TRP A 63 -13.97 -24.90 12.26
C TRP A 63 -13.29 -24.89 10.89
N TYR A 64 -11.96 -25.07 10.85
CA TYR A 64 -11.20 -25.08 9.61
C TYR A 64 -11.62 -26.21 8.68
N GLU A 65 -11.84 -27.42 9.20
CA GLU A 65 -12.31 -28.55 8.42
C GLU A 65 -13.67 -28.28 7.75
N LEU A 66 -14.56 -27.56 8.43
CA LEU A 66 -15.87 -27.20 7.89
C LEU A 66 -15.83 -26.00 6.90
N HIS A 67 -14.91 -25.05 7.07
CA HIS A 67 -14.94 -23.76 6.36
C HIS A 67 -13.74 -23.50 5.42
N LYS A 68 -12.75 -24.39 5.36
CA LYS A 68 -11.57 -24.18 4.51
C LYS A 68 -11.97 -24.03 3.04
N ARG A 69 -11.43 -22.99 2.40
CA ARG A 69 -11.60 -22.76 0.96
C ARG A 69 -11.02 -23.93 0.16
N ASN A 70 -11.74 -24.32 -0.89
CA ASN A 70 -11.32 -25.33 -1.86
C ASN A 70 -10.22 -24.77 -2.78
N LEU A 71 -8.96 -24.94 -2.39
CA LEU A 71 -7.80 -24.50 -3.19
C LEU A 71 -7.06 -25.71 -3.78
N PRO A 72 -6.70 -25.69 -5.08
CA PRO A 72 -6.09 -26.85 -5.74
C PRO A 72 -4.81 -27.36 -5.06
N TRP A 73 -3.92 -26.45 -4.67
CA TRP A 73 -2.68 -26.79 -3.96
C TRP A 73 -2.91 -27.38 -2.56
N ARG A 74 -3.98 -26.99 -1.85
CA ARG A 74 -4.34 -27.61 -0.56
C ARG A 74 -4.89 -29.02 -0.73
N LYS A 75 -5.72 -29.24 -1.76
CA LYS A 75 -6.25 -30.57 -2.09
C LYS A 75 -5.08 -31.51 -2.43
N GLN A 76 -4.22 -31.08 -3.35
CA GLN A 76 -3.05 -31.85 -3.77
C GLN A 76 -2.09 -32.13 -2.60
N ALA A 77 -1.80 -31.14 -1.75
CA ALA A 77 -0.95 -31.35 -0.57
C ALA A 77 -1.56 -32.30 0.49
N SER A 78 -2.89 -32.42 0.52
CA SER A 78 -3.57 -33.32 1.46
C SER A 78 -3.71 -34.75 0.92
N SER A 79 -3.83 -34.91 -0.41
CA SER A 79 -4.02 -36.21 -1.06
C SER A 79 -2.72 -36.89 -1.53
N GLU A 80 -1.64 -36.13 -1.72
CA GLU A 80 -0.36 -36.64 -2.24
C GLU A 80 0.46 -37.32 -1.14
N SER A 81 0.72 -38.62 -1.31
CA SER A 81 1.51 -39.42 -0.36
C SER A 81 3.00 -39.15 -0.48
N ASN A 82 3.49 -38.84 -1.68
CA ASN A 82 4.91 -38.58 -1.92
C ASN A 82 5.32 -37.20 -1.36
N LEU A 83 6.25 -37.20 -0.39
CA LEU A 83 6.74 -35.98 0.27
C LEU A 83 7.34 -34.97 -0.71
N ASN A 84 8.12 -35.42 -1.70
CA ASN A 84 8.77 -34.53 -2.68
C ASN A 84 7.75 -33.87 -3.60
N LYS A 85 6.76 -34.62 -4.09
CA LYS A 85 5.68 -34.06 -4.94
C LYS A 85 4.81 -33.08 -4.16
N ARG A 86 4.50 -33.40 -2.90
CA ARG A 86 3.74 -32.53 -2.01
C ARG A 86 4.49 -31.24 -1.68
N ALA A 87 5.78 -31.33 -1.34
CA ALA A 87 6.62 -30.16 -1.09
C ALA A 87 6.73 -29.27 -2.34
N TYR A 88 6.93 -29.87 -3.52
CA TYR A 88 6.96 -29.16 -4.79
C TYR A 88 5.63 -28.44 -5.10
N ALA A 89 4.49 -29.12 -4.93
CA ALA A 89 3.16 -28.53 -5.11
C ALA A 89 2.92 -27.31 -4.21
N VAL A 90 3.28 -27.41 -2.92
CA VAL A 90 3.20 -26.29 -1.98
C VAL A 90 4.14 -25.16 -2.42
N TRP A 91 5.39 -25.47 -2.76
CA TRP A 91 6.38 -24.47 -3.16
C TRP A 91 5.95 -23.67 -4.40
N VAL A 92 5.47 -24.34 -5.45
CA VAL A 92 4.94 -23.68 -6.66
C VAL A 92 3.79 -22.73 -6.31
N SER A 93 2.87 -23.16 -5.44
CA SER A 93 1.74 -22.31 -5.05
C SER A 93 2.18 -21.05 -4.30
N GLU A 94 3.17 -21.17 -3.40
CA GLU A 94 3.70 -20.04 -2.64
C GLU A 94 4.45 -19.05 -3.54
N VAL A 95 5.24 -19.53 -4.50
CA VAL A 95 5.92 -18.66 -5.47
C VAL A 95 4.92 -17.90 -6.32
N MET A 96 3.88 -18.57 -6.84
CA MET A 96 2.85 -17.92 -7.65
C MET A 96 2.00 -16.91 -6.86
N LEU A 97 1.82 -17.11 -5.55
CA LEU A 97 1.07 -16.20 -4.68
C LEU A 97 1.86 -14.95 -4.27
N GLN A 98 3.16 -14.87 -4.58
CA GLN A 98 3.92 -13.64 -4.35
C GLN A 98 3.39 -12.53 -5.26
N GLN A 99 2.99 -11.41 -4.65
CA GLN A 99 2.48 -10.22 -5.35
C GLN A 99 1.29 -10.48 -6.29
N THR A 100 0.58 -11.60 -6.14
CA THR A 100 -0.53 -12.03 -7.03
C THR A 100 -1.75 -12.48 -6.22
N GLN A 101 -2.95 -12.21 -6.72
CA GLN A 101 -4.21 -12.57 -6.05
C GLN A 101 -4.54 -14.06 -6.19
N VAL A 102 -5.11 -14.67 -5.15
CA VAL A 102 -5.49 -16.10 -5.12
C VAL A 102 -6.35 -16.51 -6.31
N ALA A 103 -7.34 -15.69 -6.68
CA ALA A 103 -8.26 -15.98 -7.79
C ALA A 103 -7.52 -16.13 -9.13
N THR A 104 -6.52 -15.28 -9.37
CA THR A 104 -5.69 -15.34 -10.58
C THR A 104 -4.82 -16.59 -10.61
N VAL A 105 -4.26 -16.99 -9.46
CA VAL A 105 -3.29 -18.10 -9.37
C VAL A 105 -3.93 -19.47 -9.66
N ILE A 106 -5.22 -19.67 -9.40
CA ILE A 106 -5.90 -20.97 -9.54
C ILE A 106 -5.67 -21.59 -10.94
N ASP A 107 -5.89 -20.82 -12.01
CA ASP A 107 -5.79 -21.32 -13.39
C ASP A 107 -4.34 -21.54 -13.83
N TYR A 108 -3.41 -20.70 -13.36
CA TYR A 108 -1.98 -20.88 -13.63
C TYR A 108 -1.44 -22.11 -12.92
N TYR A 109 -1.79 -22.30 -11.65
CA TYR A 109 -1.38 -23.45 -10.86
C TYR A 109 -1.88 -24.76 -11.47
N ASN A 110 -3.16 -24.85 -11.84
CA ASN A 110 -3.72 -26.07 -12.44
C ASN A 110 -3.02 -26.43 -13.77
N ARG A 111 -2.77 -25.44 -14.64
CA ARG A 111 -2.04 -25.66 -15.90
C ARG A 111 -0.59 -26.05 -15.65
N TRP A 112 0.08 -25.39 -14.70
CA TRP A 112 1.46 -25.65 -14.33
C TRP A 112 1.63 -27.08 -13.79
N MET A 113 0.84 -27.46 -12.79
CA MET A 113 0.95 -28.79 -12.18
C MET A 113 0.53 -29.91 -13.14
N LYS A 114 -0.29 -29.62 -14.15
CA LYS A 114 -0.58 -30.54 -15.26
C LYS A 114 0.62 -30.71 -16.19
N LYS A 115 1.34 -29.63 -16.52
CA LYS A 115 2.50 -29.64 -17.43
C LYS A 115 3.76 -30.18 -16.74
N TRP A 116 4.01 -29.78 -15.50
CA TRP A 116 5.17 -30.17 -14.70
C TRP A 116 4.74 -30.65 -13.32
N PRO A 117 4.31 -31.92 -13.21
CA PRO A 117 3.73 -32.46 -11.97
C PRO A 117 4.77 -32.73 -10.87
N THR A 118 6.05 -32.82 -11.21
CA THR A 118 7.13 -33.06 -10.26
C THR A 118 8.29 -32.09 -10.46
N LEU A 119 9.14 -31.96 -9.43
CA LEU A 119 10.34 -31.15 -9.50
C LEU A 119 11.28 -31.62 -10.62
N GLU A 120 11.40 -32.94 -10.82
CA GLU A 120 12.23 -33.52 -11.88
C GLU A 120 11.66 -33.22 -13.27
N ALA A 121 10.33 -33.23 -13.42
CA ALA A 121 9.67 -32.85 -14.67
C ALA A 121 9.88 -31.37 -14.99
N LEU A 122 9.86 -30.50 -13.97
CA LEU A 122 10.20 -29.08 -14.11
C LEU A 122 11.69 -28.89 -14.42
N ALA A 123 12.58 -29.61 -13.75
CA ALA A 123 14.03 -29.49 -13.95
C ALA A 123 14.47 -29.97 -15.34
N LYS A 124 13.77 -30.95 -15.91
CA LYS A 124 13.96 -31.43 -17.29
C LYS A 124 13.19 -30.61 -18.32
N ALA A 125 12.34 -29.68 -17.89
CA ALA A 125 11.64 -28.83 -18.82
C ALA A 125 12.68 -28.04 -19.61
N SER A 126 12.59 -28.11 -20.93
CA SER A 126 13.29 -27.13 -21.74
C SER A 126 12.75 -25.77 -21.34
N LEU A 127 13.64 -24.87 -20.91
CA LEU A 127 13.36 -23.45 -21.02
C LEU A 127 13.02 -23.24 -22.49
N GLU A 128 11.74 -23.01 -22.80
CA GLU A 128 11.37 -22.49 -24.11
C GLU A 128 12.28 -21.27 -24.32
N ALA A 129 12.96 -21.23 -25.47
CA ALA A 129 13.87 -20.14 -25.80
C ALA A 129 13.04 -18.89 -26.05
N THR A 130 12.67 -18.24 -24.95
CA THR A 130 11.80 -17.08 -24.91
C THR A 130 12.58 -15.93 -24.30
N GLY A 131 12.54 -14.80 -24.97
CA GLY A 131 13.14 -13.58 -24.47
C GLY A 131 12.38 -13.09 -23.23
N VAL A 132 13.06 -12.38 -22.34
CA VAL A 132 12.42 -11.74 -21.18
C VAL A 132 12.58 -10.22 -21.30
N VAL A 133 11.49 -9.49 -21.06
CA VAL A 133 11.48 -8.02 -21.17
C VAL A 133 11.16 -7.39 -19.81
N ASP A 134 12.19 -6.82 -19.16
CA ASP A 134 12.08 -6.01 -17.94
C ASP A 134 12.44 -4.53 -18.21
N GLY A 135 12.43 -3.69 -17.18
CA GLY A 135 12.80 -2.27 -17.32
C GLY A 135 14.23 -2.01 -17.82
N ASN A 136 15.15 -2.95 -17.60
CA ASN A 136 16.53 -2.89 -18.11
C ASN A 136 16.59 -3.27 -19.59
N VAL A 137 15.98 -4.39 -19.95
CA VAL A 137 15.90 -4.91 -21.31
C VAL A 137 15.17 -3.93 -22.24
N ILE A 138 14.03 -3.37 -21.81
CA ILE A 138 13.31 -2.30 -22.55
C ILE A 138 14.29 -1.21 -22.97
N ARG A 139 15.07 -0.68 -22.01
CA ARG A 139 16.01 0.41 -22.26
C ARG A 139 17.13 0.02 -23.21
N VAL A 140 17.70 -1.18 -23.04
CA VAL A 140 18.75 -1.70 -23.92
C VAL A 140 18.22 -1.84 -25.34
N LEU A 141 17.11 -2.54 -25.54
CA LEU A 141 16.54 -2.79 -26.87
C LEU A 141 16.09 -1.50 -27.55
N CYS A 142 15.48 -0.57 -26.82
CA CYS A 142 15.12 0.75 -27.35
C CYS A 142 16.34 1.51 -27.89
N ARG A 143 17.47 1.49 -27.17
CA ARG A 143 18.71 2.13 -27.64
C ARG A 143 19.36 1.37 -28.79
N VAL A 144 19.38 0.04 -28.73
CA VAL A 144 19.97 -0.79 -29.77
C VAL A 144 19.23 -0.62 -31.10
N ARG A 145 17.91 -0.44 -31.07
CA ARG A 145 17.08 -0.33 -32.28
C ARG A 145 16.52 1.06 -32.59
N CYS A 146 16.85 2.08 -31.80
CA CYS A 146 16.29 3.43 -31.90
C CYS A 146 14.75 3.47 -31.78
N ILE A 147 14.19 2.69 -30.85
CA ILE A 147 12.76 2.75 -30.53
C ILE A 147 12.54 3.88 -29.54
N GLY A 148 11.96 4.97 -30.04
CA GLY A 148 11.81 6.25 -29.37
C GLY A 148 10.49 6.45 -28.66
N GLU A 149 9.42 5.82 -29.13
CA GLU A 149 8.06 5.98 -28.58
C GLU A 149 7.93 5.41 -27.15
N ASP A 150 6.86 5.79 -26.44
CA ASP A 150 6.58 5.41 -25.05
C ASP A 150 6.62 3.87 -24.90
N PRO A 151 7.51 3.33 -24.06
CA PRO A 151 7.59 1.90 -23.81
C PRO A 151 6.35 1.34 -23.12
N SER A 152 5.42 2.17 -22.66
CA SER A 152 4.12 1.74 -22.12
C SER A 152 3.08 1.49 -23.22
N SER A 153 3.36 1.88 -24.47
CA SER A 153 2.48 1.65 -25.61
C SER A 153 2.40 0.16 -25.98
N PRO A 154 1.20 -0.40 -26.28
CA PRO A 154 1.05 -1.78 -26.71
C PRO A 154 1.90 -2.13 -27.94
N ALA A 155 2.04 -1.21 -28.90
CA ALA A 155 2.82 -1.43 -30.12
C ALA A 155 4.31 -1.56 -29.81
N VAL A 156 4.85 -0.70 -28.94
CA VAL A 156 6.25 -0.75 -28.52
C VAL A 156 6.52 -2.00 -27.70
N MET A 157 5.66 -2.33 -26.74
CA MET A 157 5.81 -3.54 -25.94
C MET A 157 5.80 -4.81 -26.81
N ALA A 158 4.89 -4.92 -27.77
CA ALA A 158 4.87 -6.05 -28.70
C ALA A 158 6.17 -6.15 -29.53
N ALA A 159 6.68 -5.03 -30.03
CA ALA A 159 7.95 -4.99 -30.76
C ALA A 159 9.14 -5.39 -29.88
N LEU A 160 9.16 -4.97 -28.61
CA LEU A 160 10.23 -5.32 -27.66
C LEU A 160 10.22 -6.80 -27.30
N TRP A 161 9.05 -7.41 -27.09
CA TRP A 161 8.92 -8.86 -26.89
C TRP A 161 9.38 -9.63 -28.13
N SER A 162 8.92 -9.24 -29.33
CA SER A 162 9.36 -9.86 -30.58
C SER A 162 10.87 -9.77 -30.80
N LEU A 163 11.50 -8.64 -30.46
CA LEU A 163 12.95 -8.48 -30.50
C LEU A 163 13.67 -9.38 -29.48
N ALA A 164 13.16 -9.47 -28.26
CA ALA A 164 13.73 -10.33 -27.23
C ALA A 164 13.67 -11.80 -27.64
N ASP A 165 12.53 -12.26 -28.15
CA ASP A 165 12.34 -13.63 -28.65
C ASP A 165 13.22 -13.93 -29.89
N SER A 166 13.47 -12.93 -30.73
CA SER A 166 14.34 -13.10 -31.89
C SER A 166 15.83 -13.15 -31.53
N LEU A 167 16.21 -12.57 -30.39
CA LEU A 167 17.60 -12.44 -29.96
C LEU A 167 18.04 -13.51 -28.97
N VAL A 168 17.09 -14.10 -28.24
CA VAL A 168 17.39 -15.07 -27.20
C VAL A 168 18.18 -16.26 -27.77
N ASP A 169 19.28 -16.58 -27.12
CA ASP A 169 20.12 -17.70 -27.55
C ASP A 169 19.35 -19.03 -27.37
N PRO A 170 19.19 -19.84 -28.42
CA PRO A 170 18.39 -21.07 -28.33
C PRO A 170 19.04 -22.16 -27.49
N ALA A 171 20.37 -22.13 -27.30
CA ALA A 171 21.10 -23.09 -26.48
C ALA A 171 21.22 -22.64 -25.02
N ARG A 172 21.25 -21.33 -24.76
CA ARG A 172 21.44 -20.71 -23.45
C ARG A 172 20.48 -19.54 -23.18
N PRO A 173 19.15 -19.75 -23.24
CA PRO A 173 18.18 -18.67 -23.15
C PRO A 173 18.18 -17.97 -21.78
N GLY A 174 18.41 -18.73 -20.69
CA GLY A 174 18.52 -18.17 -19.34
C GLY A 174 19.70 -17.21 -19.19
N ASP A 175 20.90 -17.66 -19.59
CA ASP A 175 22.12 -16.85 -19.52
C ASP A 175 22.04 -15.62 -20.42
N PHE A 176 21.45 -15.76 -21.62
CA PHE A 176 21.24 -14.63 -22.52
C PHE A 176 20.35 -13.56 -21.89
N ASN A 177 19.20 -13.97 -21.34
CA ASN A 177 18.28 -13.05 -20.67
C ASN A 177 18.95 -12.36 -19.48
N GLN A 178 19.70 -13.10 -18.66
CA GLN A 178 20.48 -12.53 -17.56
C GLN A 178 21.53 -11.52 -18.03
N ALA A 179 22.31 -11.87 -19.05
CA ALA A 179 23.32 -10.98 -19.63
C ALA A 179 22.70 -9.68 -20.17
N LEU A 180 21.52 -9.76 -20.79
CA LEU A 180 20.82 -8.58 -21.31
C LEU A 180 20.27 -7.67 -20.20
N MET A 181 19.75 -8.25 -19.11
CA MET A 181 19.35 -7.51 -17.90
C MET A 181 20.56 -6.84 -17.23
N GLU A 182 21.65 -7.58 -17.06
CA GLU A 182 22.88 -7.11 -16.40
C GLU A 182 23.56 -5.99 -17.20
N LEU A 183 23.57 -6.10 -18.54
CA LEU A 183 24.01 -5.03 -19.44
C LEU A 183 23.23 -3.74 -19.20
N GLY A 184 21.91 -3.84 -19.03
CA GLY A 184 21.07 -2.71 -18.69
C GLY A 184 21.39 -2.13 -17.33
N ALA A 185 21.61 -2.97 -16.32
CA ALA A 185 21.88 -2.56 -14.95
C ALA A 185 23.24 -1.86 -14.79
N LEU A 186 24.30 -2.39 -15.40
CA LEU A 186 25.68 -1.95 -15.16
C LEU A 186 26.19 -0.92 -16.18
N LEU A 187 25.94 -1.13 -17.48
CA LEU A 187 26.55 -0.31 -18.54
C LEU A 187 25.55 0.61 -19.22
N CYS A 188 24.43 0.06 -19.69
CA CYS A 188 23.42 0.80 -20.43
C CYS A 188 22.43 1.48 -19.46
N THR A 189 22.92 2.26 -18.50
CA THR A 189 22.13 2.83 -17.40
C THR A 189 21.18 3.97 -17.84
N PRO A 190 20.18 4.38 -17.03
CA PRO A 190 19.20 5.39 -17.41
C PRO A 190 19.77 6.78 -17.74
N LYS A 191 20.76 7.26 -16.97
CA LYS A 191 21.27 8.64 -17.07
C LYS A 191 22.62 8.75 -17.76
N THR A 192 23.58 7.91 -17.39
CA THR A 192 24.98 8.01 -17.82
C THR A 192 25.47 6.65 -18.32
N PRO A 193 25.06 6.22 -19.52
CA PRO A 193 25.45 4.93 -20.04
C PRO A 193 26.93 4.90 -20.48
N LEU A 194 27.62 3.81 -20.15
CA LEU A 194 29.03 3.58 -20.46
C LEU A 194 29.19 2.96 -21.87
N CYS A 195 28.83 3.73 -22.90
CA CYS A 195 28.79 3.21 -24.28
C CYS A 195 30.16 2.78 -24.83
N ALA A 196 31.26 3.34 -24.34
CA ALA A 196 32.61 2.98 -24.78
C ALA A 196 32.98 1.53 -24.38
N GLU A 197 32.53 1.09 -23.21
CA GLU A 197 32.75 -0.24 -22.62
C GLU A 197 31.66 -1.25 -23.00
N CYS A 198 30.55 -0.78 -23.60
CA CYS A 198 29.42 -1.63 -23.94
C CYS A 198 29.80 -2.71 -24.99
N PRO A 199 29.63 -4.00 -24.67
CA PRO A 199 30.05 -5.10 -25.56
C PRO A 199 29.25 -5.15 -26.87
N VAL A 200 28.04 -4.58 -26.89
CA VAL A 200 27.14 -4.55 -28.06
C VAL A 200 27.10 -3.16 -28.74
N LYS A 201 28.07 -2.28 -28.47
CA LYS A 201 28.09 -0.91 -29.04
C LYS A 201 28.09 -0.88 -30.58
N SER A 202 28.72 -1.86 -31.22
CA SER A 202 28.75 -2.04 -32.68
C SER A 202 27.38 -2.33 -33.28
N HIS A 203 26.45 -2.87 -32.49
CA HIS A 203 25.06 -3.14 -32.90
C HIS A 203 24.09 -2.03 -32.49
N CYS A 204 24.53 -1.09 -31.64
CA CYS A 204 23.68 -0.06 -31.07
C CYS A 204 23.42 1.09 -32.06
N ARG A 205 22.20 1.16 -32.61
CA ARG A 205 21.82 2.22 -33.55
C ARG A 205 21.83 3.61 -32.90
N ALA A 206 21.40 3.74 -31.64
CA ALA A 206 21.43 5.03 -30.95
C ALA A 206 22.87 5.54 -30.79
N TYR A 207 23.81 4.65 -30.48
CA TYR A 207 25.23 5.02 -30.36
C TYR A 207 25.82 5.46 -31.71
N LYS A 208 25.52 4.73 -32.79
CA LYS A 208 25.90 5.12 -34.16
C LYS A 208 25.29 6.46 -34.57
N TRP A 209 24.07 6.74 -34.15
CA TRP A 209 23.43 8.04 -34.39
C TRP A 209 24.20 9.16 -33.69
N VAL A 210 24.53 9.00 -32.40
CA VAL A 210 25.34 9.99 -31.67
C VAL A 210 26.68 10.24 -32.37
N GLN A 211 27.36 9.20 -32.84
CA GLN A 211 28.62 9.36 -33.58
C GLN A 211 28.43 10.19 -34.85
N LYS A 212 27.42 9.86 -35.67
CA LYS A 212 27.10 10.61 -36.89
C LYS A 212 26.75 12.08 -36.60
N ASP A 213 26.01 12.34 -35.53
CA ASP A 213 25.62 13.69 -35.11
C ASP A 213 26.86 14.52 -34.70
N LEU A 214 27.78 13.91 -33.95
CA LEU A 214 29.07 14.52 -33.61
C LEU A 214 29.91 14.79 -34.86
N ASP A 215 30.07 13.81 -35.75
CA ASP A 215 30.83 13.97 -37.00
C ASP A 215 30.24 15.09 -37.86
N SER A 216 28.91 15.15 -37.98
CA SER A 216 28.19 16.21 -38.70
C SER A 216 28.43 17.58 -38.08
N ALA A 217 28.39 17.68 -36.74
CA ALA A 217 28.71 18.91 -36.03
C ALA A 217 30.17 19.36 -36.27
N PHE A 218 31.13 18.42 -36.26
CA PHE A 218 32.52 18.70 -36.60
C PHE A 218 32.71 19.15 -38.05
N GLN A 219 31.98 18.58 -39.02
CA GLN A 219 32.07 19.00 -40.42
C GLN A 219 31.47 20.38 -40.65
N ARG A 220 30.37 20.72 -39.97
CA ARG A 220 29.78 22.07 -40.00
C ARG A 220 30.77 23.11 -39.46
N LEU A 221 31.50 22.80 -38.39
CA LEU A 221 32.57 23.65 -37.87
C LEU A 221 33.74 23.82 -38.86
N LYS A 222 33.99 22.83 -39.71
CA LYS A 222 35.04 22.86 -40.76
C LYS A 222 34.57 23.47 -42.09
N GLY A 223 33.35 24.02 -42.17
CA GLY A 223 32.85 24.72 -43.36
C GLY A 223 32.50 23.83 -44.56
N LYS A 224 32.39 22.51 -44.38
CA LYS A 224 31.89 21.61 -45.45
C LYS A 224 30.39 21.41 -45.29
N GLY A 225 29.63 21.69 -46.36
CA GLY A 225 28.18 21.56 -46.39
C GLY A 225 27.73 20.16 -45.95
N ALA A 226 26.81 20.11 -45.00
CA ALA A 226 26.24 18.87 -44.52
C ALA A 226 25.31 18.28 -45.60
N SER A 227 25.51 17.01 -45.95
CA SER A 227 24.49 16.24 -46.66
C SER A 227 23.29 16.05 -45.73
N ASP A 228 22.12 16.45 -46.19
CA ASP A 228 20.86 16.42 -45.45
C ASP A 228 20.57 14.99 -45.00
N ILE A 229 20.37 14.80 -43.70
CA ILE A 229 19.93 13.51 -43.16
C ILE A 229 18.45 13.47 -43.49
N GLU A 230 18.05 12.60 -44.42
CA GLU A 230 16.64 12.38 -44.71
C GLU A 230 15.90 12.07 -43.40
N GLU A 231 15.11 13.05 -42.97
CA GLU A 231 14.19 12.95 -41.87
C GLU A 231 13.09 12.02 -42.38
N CYS A 232 13.10 10.76 -41.93
CA CYS A 232 12.00 9.83 -42.18
C CYS A 232 10.73 10.38 -41.51
N ALA A 233 10.08 11.33 -42.18
CA ALA A 233 8.75 11.82 -41.88
C ALA A 233 7.76 10.74 -42.33
N GLY A 234 7.28 9.95 -41.37
CA GLY A 234 6.22 8.99 -41.63
C GLY A 234 5.91 8.14 -40.40
N THR A 235 4.75 8.41 -39.78
CA THR A 235 3.78 7.55 -39.03
C THR A 235 4.24 6.24 -38.36
N CYS A 236 5.52 6.01 -38.12
CA CYS A 236 6.04 4.80 -37.51
C CYS A 236 5.73 4.82 -36.01
N PRO A 237 4.99 3.85 -35.47
CA PRO A 237 4.58 3.82 -34.06
C PRO A 237 5.72 3.51 -33.08
N LEU A 238 6.96 3.34 -33.58
CA LEU A 238 8.15 3.02 -32.79
C LEU A 238 9.18 4.16 -32.78
N CYS A 239 9.13 5.09 -33.74
CA CYS A 239 10.10 6.17 -33.86
C CYS A 239 9.94 7.21 -32.75
N LEU A 240 10.86 8.17 -32.67
CA LEU A 240 10.67 9.33 -31.79
C LEU A 240 9.37 10.05 -32.17
N PRO A 241 8.50 10.38 -31.21
CA PRO A 241 7.28 11.11 -31.51
C PRO A 241 7.63 12.50 -32.05
N PRO A 242 6.85 13.06 -33.00
CA PRO A 242 7.05 14.44 -33.48
C PRO A 242 7.03 15.49 -32.36
N SER A 243 6.33 15.20 -31.26
CA SER A 243 6.28 16.06 -30.07
C SER A 243 7.59 16.09 -29.26
N SER A 244 8.51 15.15 -29.48
CA SER A 244 9.79 15.06 -28.77
C SER A 244 10.92 14.62 -29.72
N PRO A 245 11.34 15.51 -30.65
CA PRO A 245 12.36 15.19 -31.65
C PRO A 245 13.73 14.93 -31.02
N TRP A 246 14.68 14.48 -31.83
CA TRP A 246 16.06 14.20 -31.41
C TRP A 246 16.71 15.42 -30.71
N SER A 247 17.46 15.15 -29.63
CA SER A 247 18.28 16.16 -28.97
C SER A 247 19.72 15.69 -28.79
N SER A 248 20.68 16.36 -29.42
CA SER A 248 22.11 16.04 -29.31
C SER A 248 22.61 16.01 -27.87
N LYS A 249 22.03 16.83 -26.97
CA LYS A 249 22.38 16.87 -25.54
C LYS A 249 22.10 15.56 -24.80
N LEU A 250 21.09 14.82 -25.22
CA LEU A 250 20.68 13.57 -24.57
C LEU A 250 21.47 12.36 -25.10
N GLY A 251 22.06 12.47 -26.29
CA GLY A 251 22.78 11.36 -26.92
C GLY A 251 21.93 10.09 -27.01
N VAL A 252 22.45 8.94 -26.56
CA VAL A 252 21.67 7.68 -26.57
C VAL A 252 20.48 7.70 -25.62
N THR A 253 20.42 8.64 -24.66
CA THR A 253 19.31 8.77 -23.71
C THR A 253 18.05 9.41 -24.30
N ASN A 254 18.08 9.78 -25.59
CA ASN A 254 16.86 10.00 -26.38
C ASN A 254 15.97 8.74 -26.42
N PHE A 255 16.54 7.55 -26.17
CA PHE A 255 15.82 6.27 -26.23
C PHE A 255 15.86 5.52 -24.88
N PRO A 256 14.71 4.99 -24.40
CA PRO A 256 13.34 5.32 -24.82
C PRO A 256 12.90 6.71 -24.33
N ARG A 257 12.00 7.40 -25.05
CA ARG A 257 11.30 8.56 -24.49
C ARG A 257 10.27 8.06 -23.49
N LYS A 258 10.46 8.40 -22.22
CA LYS A 258 9.39 8.22 -21.24
C LYS A 258 8.47 9.43 -21.33
N SER A 259 7.18 9.18 -21.51
CA SER A 259 6.16 10.20 -21.29
C SER A 259 6.38 10.85 -19.93
N LEU A 260 6.23 12.17 -19.86
CA LEU A 260 6.24 12.88 -18.58
C LEU A 260 5.19 12.22 -17.68
N LYS A 261 5.63 11.70 -16.53
CA LYS A 261 4.70 11.13 -15.55
C LYS A 261 3.68 12.23 -15.23
N LYS A 262 2.39 11.93 -15.43
CA LYS A 262 1.31 12.81 -14.95
C LYS A 262 1.58 13.12 -13.49
N GLN A 263 1.48 14.39 -13.12
CA GLN A 263 1.69 14.77 -11.73
C GLN A 263 0.69 14.00 -10.85
N PRO A 264 1.16 13.43 -9.72
CA PRO A 264 0.28 12.78 -8.77
C PRO A 264 -0.85 13.72 -8.37
N ARG A 265 -2.07 13.19 -8.31
CA ARG A 265 -3.23 13.97 -7.90
C ARG A 265 -3.05 14.42 -6.45
N LEU A 266 -3.23 15.71 -6.17
CA LEU A 266 -3.20 16.25 -4.81
C LEU A 266 -4.57 16.02 -4.17
N VAL A 267 -4.58 15.46 -2.97
CA VAL A 267 -5.78 15.13 -2.20
C VAL A 267 -5.62 15.69 -0.80
N GLN A 268 -6.67 16.30 -0.26
CA GLN A 268 -6.70 16.74 1.13
C GLN A 268 -7.63 15.85 1.94
N SER A 269 -7.26 15.55 3.18
CA SER A 269 -8.12 14.81 4.08
C SER A 269 -8.17 15.47 5.45
N LEU A 270 -9.38 15.69 5.96
CA LEU A 270 -9.61 16.08 7.34
C LEU A 270 -9.67 14.81 8.18
N THR A 271 -8.86 14.70 9.23
CA THR A 271 -8.81 13.51 10.08
C THR A 271 -8.84 13.91 11.53
N CYS A 272 -9.72 13.31 12.32
CA CYS A 272 -9.79 13.53 13.75
C CYS A 272 -9.21 12.34 14.50
N VAL A 273 -8.48 12.58 15.59
CA VAL A 273 -8.14 11.57 16.60
C VAL A 273 -9.08 11.80 17.80
N PRO A 274 -10.21 11.07 17.88
CA PRO A 274 -11.10 11.15 19.03
C PRO A 274 -10.53 10.29 20.16
N GLU A 275 -10.40 10.88 21.33
CA GLU A 275 -9.98 10.24 22.58
C GLU A 275 -11.13 10.30 23.57
N ARG A 276 -11.39 9.19 24.27
CA ARG A 276 -12.22 9.14 25.47
C ARG A 276 -11.46 8.45 26.58
N ARG A 277 -11.92 8.61 27.82
CA ARG A 277 -11.53 7.69 28.89
C ARG A 277 -12.48 6.50 28.88
N SER A 278 -11.92 5.32 29.08
CA SER A 278 -12.70 4.14 29.42
C SER A 278 -13.18 4.23 30.87
N ILE A 279 -14.10 3.33 31.24
CA ILE A 279 -14.56 3.13 32.62
C ILE A 279 -13.38 2.88 33.59
N CYS A 280 -12.31 2.24 33.10
CA CYS A 280 -11.10 1.96 33.87
C CYS A 280 -10.13 3.17 33.93
N GLY A 281 -10.47 4.29 33.30
CA GLY A 281 -9.64 5.50 33.23
C GLY A 281 -8.55 5.50 32.16
N GLU A 282 -8.39 4.39 31.43
CA GLU A 282 -7.42 4.26 30.33
C GLU A 282 -7.91 4.99 29.06
N PRO A 283 -7.03 5.64 28.29
CA PRO A 283 -7.41 6.34 27.07
C PRO A 283 -7.73 5.36 25.93
N GLU A 284 -8.87 5.59 25.28
CA GLU A 284 -9.32 4.86 24.09
C GLU A 284 -9.48 5.80 22.90
N TYR A 285 -9.25 5.27 21.71
CA TYR A 285 -9.29 6.01 20.45
C TYR A 285 -10.29 5.40 19.47
N LEU A 286 -11.05 6.23 18.77
CA LEU A 286 -12.03 5.76 17.79
C LEU A 286 -11.36 5.49 16.43
N LEU A 287 -11.58 4.29 15.88
CA LEU A 287 -11.21 3.93 14.52
C LEU A 287 -12.44 3.53 13.69
N THR A 288 -12.38 3.81 12.40
CA THR A 288 -13.35 3.35 11.38
C THR A 288 -12.65 2.43 10.38
N GLN A 289 -13.38 1.48 9.81
CA GLN A 289 -12.86 0.56 8.81
C GLN A 289 -13.17 1.06 7.39
N ARG A 290 -12.14 1.14 6.54
CA ARG A 290 -12.28 1.49 5.13
C ARG A 290 -13.14 0.47 4.38
N PRO A 291 -13.82 0.87 3.28
CA PRO A 291 -14.55 -0.06 2.42
C PRO A 291 -13.68 -1.25 1.98
N SER A 292 -14.31 -2.37 1.61
CA SER A 292 -13.62 -3.58 1.16
C SER A 292 -12.97 -3.47 -0.23
N SER A 293 -13.15 -2.34 -0.91
CA SER A 293 -12.55 -2.04 -2.21
C SER A 293 -11.95 -0.62 -2.24
N GLY A 294 -11.05 -0.37 -3.19
CA GLY A 294 -10.39 0.93 -3.36
C GLY A 294 -9.08 1.08 -2.57
N LEU A 295 -8.62 2.33 -2.43
CA LEU A 295 -7.35 2.64 -1.79
C LEU A 295 -7.37 2.24 -0.30
N LEU A 296 -6.39 1.42 0.09
CA LEU A 296 -6.24 0.87 1.45
C LEU A 296 -7.48 0.10 1.94
N ALA A 297 -8.12 -0.66 1.05
CA ALA A 297 -9.32 -1.43 1.33
C ALA A 297 -9.23 -2.26 2.61
N GLY A 298 -10.26 -2.17 3.46
CA GLY A 298 -10.41 -2.93 4.70
C GLY A 298 -9.47 -2.54 5.85
N MET A 299 -8.52 -1.62 5.65
CA MET A 299 -7.66 -1.11 6.72
C MET A 299 -8.44 -0.21 7.69
N TRP A 300 -7.96 -0.15 8.93
CA TRP A 300 -8.49 0.76 9.94
C TRP A 300 -7.85 2.14 9.82
N GLU A 301 -8.63 3.18 10.08
CA GLU A 301 -8.17 4.56 10.09
C GLU A 301 -8.91 5.40 11.13
N PHE A 302 -8.36 6.57 11.41
CA PHE A 302 -9.05 7.58 12.18
C PHE A 302 -10.19 8.18 11.35
N PRO A 303 -11.34 8.51 11.96
CA PRO A 303 -12.49 9.06 11.24
C PRO A 303 -12.12 10.38 10.56
N GLY A 304 -12.56 10.53 9.32
CA GLY A 304 -12.14 11.63 8.48
C GLY A 304 -12.82 11.68 7.12
N ILE A 305 -12.72 12.85 6.49
CA ILE A 305 -13.26 13.13 5.16
C ILE A 305 -12.08 13.20 4.20
N VAL A 306 -12.23 12.61 3.02
CA VAL A 306 -11.29 12.77 1.90
C VAL A 306 -11.94 13.67 0.87
N SER A 307 -11.23 14.70 0.42
CA SER A 307 -11.68 15.65 -0.59
C SER A 307 -10.62 15.85 -1.66
N ASP A 308 -11.08 15.91 -2.91
CA ASP A 308 -10.25 16.19 -4.07
C ASP A 308 -9.95 17.68 -4.24
N THR A 309 -10.71 18.53 -3.54
CA THR A 309 -10.51 19.97 -3.47
C THR A 309 -10.16 20.39 -2.04
N GLU A 310 -9.40 21.48 -1.93
CA GLU A 310 -9.04 22.05 -0.64
C GLU A 310 -10.30 22.56 0.08
N ILE A 311 -10.52 22.12 1.31
CA ILE A 311 -11.64 22.55 2.14
C ILE A 311 -11.24 23.86 2.82
N PRO A 312 -11.95 24.98 2.63
CA PRO A 312 -11.62 26.25 3.27
C PRO A 312 -11.58 26.12 4.79
N LYS A 313 -10.58 26.72 5.45
CA LYS A 313 -10.39 26.65 6.92
C LYS A 313 -11.65 26.90 7.74
N LYS A 314 -12.49 27.86 7.31
CA LYS A 314 -13.77 28.20 7.96
C LYS A 314 -14.80 27.06 7.95
N ASP A 315 -14.70 26.13 7.01
CA ASP A 315 -15.66 25.04 6.79
C ASP A 315 -15.11 23.70 7.32
N GLN A 316 -13.80 23.60 7.60
CA GLN A 316 -13.12 22.37 8.02
C GLN A 316 -13.68 21.80 9.33
N GLU A 317 -13.79 22.62 10.38
CA GLU A 317 -14.30 22.17 11.68
C GLU A 317 -15.76 21.73 11.58
N ARG A 318 -16.59 22.46 10.83
CA ARG A 318 -18.01 22.09 10.62
C ARG A 318 -18.13 20.76 9.88
N ALA A 319 -17.44 20.61 8.76
CA ALA A 319 -17.47 19.39 7.96
C ALA A 319 -17.00 18.18 8.78
N LEU A 320 -15.89 18.32 9.51
CA LEU A 320 -15.36 17.24 10.33
C LEU A 320 -16.30 16.90 11.50
N SER A 321 -16.95 17.89 12.11
CA SER A 321 -17.94 17.68 13.17
C SER A 321 -19.18 16.93 12.67
N GLU A 322 -19.71 17.30 11.50
CA GLU A 322 -20.84 16.61 10.86
C GLU A 322 -20.51 15.15 10.55
N HIS A 323 -19.30 14.88 10.03
CA HIS A 323 -18.86 13.51 9.77
C HIS A 323 -18.67 12.71 11.07
N LEU A 324 -18.08 13.30 12.10
CA LEU A 324 -17.94 12.65 13.40
C LEU A 324 -19.30 12.31 14.01
N ALA A 325 -20.27 13.22 13.94
CA ALA A 325 -21.63 12.97 14.41
C ALA A 325 -22.30 11.80 13.68
N ALA A 326 -22.06 11.67 12.38
CA ALA A 326 -22.56 10.54 11.59
C ALA A 326 -21.93 9.20 12.02
N VAL A 327 -20.64 9.21 12.40
CA VAL A 327 -19.92 8.02 12.88
C VAL A 327 -20.30 7.65 14.32
N THR A 328 -20.43 8.64 15.21
CA THR A 328 -20.69 8.44 16.64
C THR A 328 -22.17 8.37 17.00
N GLY A 329 -23.07 8.69 16.06
CA GLY A 329 -24.52 8.59 16.26
C GLY A 329 -25.17 9.75 17.02
N GLY A 330 -24.46 10.87 17.23
CA GLY A 330 -24.96 12.05 17.95
C GLY A 330 -24.00 13.24 17.89
N THR A 331 -24.54 14.45 18.12
CA THR A 331 -23.78 15.71 18.14
C THR A 331 -23.38 16.17 19.56
N GLU A 332 -23.92 15.50 20.58
CA GLU A 332 -23.64 15.79 21.99
C GLU A 332 -22.18 15.40 22.30
N GLY A 333 -21.41 16.32 22.87
CA GLY A 333 -19.98 16.13 23.17
C GLY A 333 -18.98 16.47 22.06
N LEU A 334 -19.40 16.81 20.84
CA LEU A 334 -18.49 17.18 19.73
C LEU A 334 -18.00 18.64 19.79
N ARG A 335 -17.77 19.19 20.99
CA ARG A 335 -17.19 20.54 21.17
C ARG A 335 -15.69 20.41 21.44
N GLY A 336 -14.90 21.31 20.86
CA GLY A 336 -13.45 21.38 21.14
C GLY A 336 -12.56 20.60 20.18
N LEU A 337 -12.99 20.42 18.92
CA LEU A 337 -12.07 20.04 17.85
C LEU A 337 -10.88 20.99 17.84
N CYS A 338 -9.68 20.43 17.86
CA CYS A 338 -8.47 21.22 17.95
C CYS A 338 -7.47 20.76 16.91
N TYR A 339 -7.17 21.64 15.96
CA TYR A 339 -6.16 21.38 14.95
C TYR A 339 -4.77 21.13 15.58
N ILE A 340 -4.08 20.09 15.12
CA ILE A 340 -2.78 19.66 15.68
C ILE A 340 -1.64 19.66 14.67
N GLY A 341 -1.92 19.68 13.37
CA GLY A 341 -0.89 19.76 12.33
C GLY A 341 -1.25 18.98 11.07
N GLU A 342 -0.25 18.85 10.18
CA GLU A 342 -0.41 18.21 8.87
C GLU A 342 0.52 17.01 8.75
N VAL A 343 0.03 15.96 8.09
CA VAL A 343 0.84 14.80 7.71
C VAL A 343 0.73 14.61 6.19
N LEU A 344 1.86 14.72 5.50
CA LEU A 344 1.96 14.40 4.08
C LEU A 344 2.24 12.90 3.88
N HIS A 345 1.43 12.27 3.03
CA HIS A 345 1.62 10.88 2.62
C HIS A 345 1.60 10.76 1.09
N MET A 346 2.65 10.16 0.53
CA MET A 346 2.82 10.03 -0.92
C MET A 346 2.53 8.59 -1.34
N PHE A 347 1.51 8.42 -2.18
CA PHE A 347 1.27 7.25 -3.00
C PHE A 347 1.86 7.48 -4.40
N SER A 348 2.06 6.42 -5.17
CA SER A 348 2.64 6.52 -6.52
C SER A 348 1.86 7.42 -7.48
N HIS A 349 0.54 7.58 -7.27
CA HIS A 349 -0.37 8.32 -8.14
C HIS A 349 -1.21 9.38 -7.40
N ILE A 350 -1.08 9.47 -6.07
CA ILE A 350 -1.82 10.40 -5.20
C ILE A 350 -0.86 10.95 -4.14
N HIS A 351 -0.82 12.25 -3.95
CA HIS A 351 -0.21 12.86 -2.79
C HIS A 351 -1.32 13.36 -1.87
N GLN A 352 -1.41 12.78 -0.68
CA GLN A 352 -2.48 13.06 0.27
C GLN A 352 -1.93 13.84 1.48
N THR A 353 -2.50 15.03 1.71
CA THR A 353 -2.23 15.84 2.90
C THR A 353 -3.34 15.64 3.91
N TYR A 354 -3.00 15.07 5.06
CA TYR A 354 -3.90 14.91 6.19
C TYR A 354 -3.81 16.13 7.09
N LEU A 355 -4.90 16.89 7.20
CA LEU A 355 -5.10 17.93 8.21
C LEU A 355 -5.68 17.28 9.45
N VAL A 356 -4.92 17.30 10.53
CA VAL A 356 -5.20 16.47 11.70
C VAL A 356 -5.78 17.32 12.83
N TYR A 357 -6.86 16.83 13.40
CA TYR A 357 -7.54 17.39 14.57
C TYR A 357 -7.51 16.38 15.71
N SER A 358 -7.57 16.88 16.94
CA SER A 358 -7.82 16.08 18.14
C SER A 358 -9.16 16.46 18.74
N LEU A 359 -9.87 15.48 19.29
CA LEU A 359 -11.08 15.70 20.07
C LEU A 359 -11.00 14.87 21.34
N SER A 360 -11.25 15.49 22.50
CA SER A 360 -11.39 14.78 23.78
C SER A 360 -12.87 14.76 24.14
N LEU A 361 -13.42 13.58 24.42
CA LEU A 361 -14.80 13.38 24.82
C LEU A 361 -14.84 13.17 26.34
N ASP A 362 -15.55 14.03 27.06
CA ASP A 362 -15.77 13.91 28.52
C ASP A 362 -16.99 13.01 28.80
N GLU A 363 -16.88 12.09 29.77
CA GLU A 363 -17.89 11.07 30.11
C GLU A 363 -19.20 11.61 30.75
N ALA A 364 -19.40 12.93 30.82
CA ALA A 364 -20.49 13.51 31.63
C ALA A 364 -21.90 13.31 31.06
N ASP A 365 -22.05 12.97 29.78
CA ASP A 365 -23.36 12.72 29.17
C ASP A 365 -23.34 11.35 28.47
N GLY A 366 -24.11 10.41 29.04
CA GLY A 366 -24.09 9.01 28.67
C GLY A 366 -24.33 8.75 27.17
N THR A 367 -23.74 7.65 26.71
CA THR A 367 -24.07 6.94 25.45
C THR A 367 -23.62 7.61 24.14
N THR A 368 -22.31 7.64 23.85
CA THR A 368 -21.87 7.52 22.44
C THR A 368 -21.94 6.04 22.03
N VAL A 369 -23.16 5.60 21.71
CA VAL A 369 -23.40 4.28 21.09
C VAL A 369 -22.77 4.31 19.70
N VAL A 370 -21.65 3.60 19.53
CA VAL A 370 -21.16 3.28 18.19
C VAL A 370 -22.21 2.37 17.55
N ARG A 371 -22.91 2.88 16.53
CA ARG A 371 -23.93 2.08 15.83
C ARG A 371 -23.26 0.97 15.04
N GLU A 372 -23.23 -0.24 15.60
CA GLU A 372 -23.02 -1.45 14.81
C GLU A 372 -24.22 -1.66 13.87
N GLY A 373 -23.99 -1.64 12.56
CA GLY A 373 -24.90 -2.31 11.62
C GLY A 373 -26.08 -1.50 11.07
N VAL A 374 -26.01 -0.17 10.94
CA VAL A 374 -26.96 0.54 10.06
C VAL A 374 -26.48 0.43 8.60
N ARG A 375 -27.36 -0.05 7.72
CA ARG A 375 -27.12 -0.15 6.27
C ARG A 375 -26.41 1.11 5.73
N GLY A 376 -25.15 0.96 5.33
CA GLY A 376 -24.38 2.00 4.64
C GLY A 376 -23.33 2.76 5.45
N VAL A 377 -23.10 2.46 6.73
CA VAL A 377 -22.06 3.12 7.54
C VAL A 377 -20.99 2.13 8.00
N HIS A 378 -19.72 2.54 7.84
CA HIS A 378 -18.50 1.79 8.13
C HIS A 378 -18.44 1.27 9.57
N THR A 379 -17.95 0.03 9.74
CA THR A 379 -17.61 -0.55 11.06
C THR A 379 -16.71 0.42 11.82
N ALA A 380 -17.09 0.78 13.05
CA ALA A 380 -16.31 1.64 13.93
C ALA A 380 -16.09 0.97 15.27
N ARG A 381 -14.95 1.22 15.92
CA ARG A 381 -14.64 0.67 17.23
C ARG A 381 -13.69 1.56 18.02
N TRP A 382 -13.84 1.53 19.33
CA TRP A 382 -12.86 2.10 20.25
C TRP A 382 -11.72 1.11 20.47
N VAL A 383 -10.49 1.62 20.48
CA VAL A 383 -9.28 0.81 20.69
C VAL A 383 -8.36 1.50 21.68
N THR A 384 -7.70 0.71 22.50
CA THR A 384 -6.56 1.15 23.30
C THR A 384 -5.35 1.44 22.41
N LYS A 385 -4.34 2.12 22.96
CA LYS A 385 -3.05 2.32 22.29
C LYS A 385 -2.41 0.99 21.84
N ALA A 386 -2.47 -0.05 22.65
CA ALA A 386 -1.89 -1.36 22.33
C ALA A 386 -2.62 -2.03 21.16
N GLU A 387 -3.95 -1.90 21.11
CA GLU A 387 -4.76 -2.41 20.00
C GLU A 387 -4.56 -1.61 18.72
N PHE A 388 -4.41 -0.29 18.80
CA PHE A 388 -4.04 0.55 17.66
C PHE A 388 -2.72 0.09 17.03
N GLN A 389 -1.71 -0.23 17.85
CA GLN A 389 -0.41 -0.72 17.36
C GLN A 389 -0.50 -2.07 16.64
N LYS A 390 -1.45 -2.93 17.04
CA LYS A 390 -1.71 -4.24 16.42
C LYS A 390 -2.69 -4.16 15.24
N ALA A 391 -3.49 -3.10 15.15
CA ALA A 391 -4.46 -2.92 14.08
C ALA A 391 -3.77 -2.74 12.72
N ALA A 392 -4.43 -3.23 11.66
CA ALA A 392 -4.01 -3.03 10.27
C ALA A 392 -4.28 -1.58 9.84
N VAL A 393 -3.43 -0.65 10.26
CA VAL A 393 -3.49 0.78 9.95
C VAL A 393 -2.35 1.18 8.99
N SER A 394 -2.58 2.21 8.18
CA SER A 394 -1.58 2.71 7.23
C SER A 394 -0.40 3.41 7.92
N THR A 395 0.71 3.59 7.19
CA THR A 395 1.86 4.35 7.70
C THR A 395 1.50 5.82 7.99
N ALA A 396 0.55 6.40 7.26
CA ALA A 396 0.01 7.72 7.54
C ALA A 396 -0.68 7.77 8.91
N MET A 397 -1.56 6.80 9.22
CA MET A 397 -2.27 6.75 10.50
C MET A 397 -1.29 6.58 11.68
N LYS A 398 -0.22 5.79 11.52
CA LYS A 398 0.84 5.69 12.53
C LYS A 398 1.56 7.02 12.77
N LYS A 399 1.83 7.79 11.71
CA LYS A 399 2.42 9.15 11.82
C LYS A 399 1.47 10.12 12.52
N ILE A 400 0.17 10.08 12.17
CA ILE A 400 -0.89 10.88 12.79
C ILE A 400 -0.95 10.61 14.30
N PHE A 401 -1.00 9.34 14.70
CA PHE A 401 -1.08 8.98 16.11
C PHE A 401 0.18 9.42 16.89
N LYS A 402 1.37 9.20 16.32
CA LYS A 402 2.62 9.67 16.93
C LYS A 402 2.66 11.21 17.10
N MET A 403 2.14 11.96 16.13
CA MET A 403 2.04 13.43 16.22
C MET A 403 1.12 13.85 17.37
N TYR A 404 -0.03 13.18 17.49
CA TYR A 404 -0.97 13.40 18.56
C TYR A 404 -0.37 13.08 19.95
N GLU A 405 0.35 11.96 20.09
CA GLU A 405 1.01 11.58 21.35
C GLU A 405 2.05 12.62 21.80
N ASN A 406 2.89 13.10 20.88
CA ASN A 406 3.90 14.10 21.18
C ASN A 406 3.29 15.42 21.71
N ARG A 407 2.13 15.81 21.16
CA ARG A 407 1.39 16.99 21.62
C ARG A 407 0.88 16.82 23.06
N ASN A 408 0.31 15.65 23.36
CA ASN A 408 -0.25 15.37 24.67
C ASN A 408 0.82 15.19 25.75
N ALA A 409 1.97 14.59 25.42
CA ALA A 409 3.14 14.57 26.30
C ALA A 409 3.59 15.99 26.69
N GLY A 410 3.67 16.91 25.72
CA GLY A 410 4.01 18.31 25.96
C GLY A 410 2.97 19.09 26.80
N LYS A 411 1.68 18.71 26.76
CA LYS A 411 0.63 19.28 27.63
C LYS A 411 0.78 18.80 29.08
N GLN A 412 1.09 17.52 29.30
CA GLN A 412 1.32 16.97 30.64
C GLN A 412 2.54 17.59 31.33
N GLU A 413 3.60 17.87 30.57
CA GLU A 413 4.80 18.53 31.09
C GLU A 413 4.54 20.00 31.46
N LYS A 414 3.78 20.75 30.64
CA LYS A 414 3.34 22.12 30.97
C LYS A 414 2.39 22.19 32.18
N ASN A 415 1.49 21.23 32.35
CA ASN A 415 0.61 21.15 33.52
C ASN A 415 1.36 20.76 34.81
N LYS A 416 2.39 19.90 34.72
CA LYS A 416 3.30 19.62 35.85
C LYS A 416 4.09 20.88 36.26
N ILE A 417 4.57 21.68 35.30
CA ILE A 417 5.27 22.94 35.58
C ILE A 417 4.34 23.99 36.21
N ARG A 418 3.07 24.09 35.79
CA ARG A 418 2.08 24.98 36.40
C ARG A 418 1.72 24.58 37.84
N LYS A 419 1.56 23.28 38.13
CA LYS A 419 1.37 22.79 39.52
C LYS A 419 2.58 23.06 40.42
N ARG A 420 3.79 23.05 39.86
CA ARG A 420 5.04 23.38 40.60
C ARG A 420 5.21 24.88 40.91
N LYS A 421 4.36 25.75 40.35
CA LYS A 421 4.34 27.20 40.61
C LYS A 421 3.33 27.62 41.69
N GLN A 422 2.60 26.67 42.28
CA GLN A 422 1.62 26.90 43.37
C GLN A 422 2.05 26.28 44.70
N SER A 423 3.36 26.13 44.92
CA SER A 423 3.95 25.72 46.20
C SER A 423 4.79 26.88 46.75
N PRO A 424 4.78 27.17 48.07
CA PRO A 424 5.57 28.26 48.62
C PRO A 424 7.07 27.96 48.52
N GLU A 425 7.83 29.04 48.51
CA GLU A 425 9.27 29.14 48.29
C GLU A 425 10.11 28.12 49.08
N GLY A 426 11.11 27.57 48.39
CA GLY A 426 12.17 26.74 48.94
C GLY A 426 13.32 26.68 47.93
N ASP A 427 14.35 27.45 48.26
CA ASP A 427 15.66 27.70 47.65
C ASP A 427 16.05 27.14 46.26
N SER A 428 16.54 28.11 45.51
CA SER A 428 17.19 28.08 44.20
C SER A 428 18.44 27.22 44.09
N ILE A 429 18.48 26.30 43.12
CA ILE A 429 19.62 26.04 42.20
C ILE A 429 19.07 25.58 40.82
N LYS A 430 19.52 26.19 39.72
CA LYS A 430 19.36 25.76 38.32
C LYS A 430 20.69 26.03 37.58
N PRO A 431 20.94 25.46 36.39
CA PRO A 431 20.90 24.04 36.01
C PRO A 431 22.20 23.65 35.24
N ASP A 432 22.45 22.37 34.98
CA ASP A 432 23.27 22.00 33.82
C ASP A 432 22.52 21.01 32.91
N THR A 433 22.49 21.37 31.63
CA THR A 433 21.69 20.77 30.58
C THR A 433 22.56 19.88 29.72
N HIS A 434 22.48 18.56 29.90
CA HIS A 434 22.99 17.64 28.89
C HIS A 434 21.98 17.48 27.74
N ARG A 435 22.08 18.44 26.81
CA ARG A 435 21.52 18.38 25.46
C ARG A 435 22.09 17.17 24.71
N GLN A 436 21.21 16.40 24.08
CA GLN A 436 21.57 15.45 23.03
C GLN A 436 22.19 16.22 21.85
N LEU A 437 23.48 15.98 21.59
CA LEU A 437 24.27 16.68 20.58
C LEU A 437 23.87 16.25 19.16
N SER A 438 23.92 17.21 18.24
CA SER A 438 23.56 17.01 16.83
C SER A 438 24.58 16.13 16.09
N LEU A 439 24.07 15.39 15.09
CA LEU A 439 24.76 14.47 14.15
C LEU A 439 26.01 15.02 13.43
N LYS A 440 26.39 16.29 13.62
CA LYS A 440 27.52 16.92 12.93
C LYS A 440 28.90 16.63 13.53
N ARG A 441 28.99 15.93 14.67
CA ARG A 441 30.28 15.52 15.26
C ARG A 441 30.78 14.15 14.78
N PHE A 442 29.97 13.41 14.00
CA PHE A 442 30.28 12.04 13.56
C PHE A 442 31.23 11.96 12.36
N PHE A 443 31.51 13.07 11.66
CA PHE A 443 32.36 13.10 10.46
C PHE A 443 33.53 14.07 10.57
N LYS A 444 34.41 13.89 11.56
CA LYS A 444 35.78 14.42 11.45
C LYS A 444 36.79 13.28 11.68
N PRO A 445 37.83 13.16 10.84
CA PRO A 445 38.84 12.13 11.01
C PRO A 445 39.71 12.47 12.22
N ALA A 446 40.07 11.45 13.00
CA ALA A 446 40.98 11.58 14.12
C ALA A 446 42.40 11.84 13.60
N THR A 447 42.94 13.03 13.87
CA THR A 447 44.38 13.28 13.78
C THR A 447 44.99 13.14 15.17
N LYS A 448 46.14 12.45 15.20
CA LYS A 448 46.89 11.86 16.32
C LYS A 448 47.01 12.71 17.57
#